data_AF-A0A2D5ZI13-F1
#
_entry.id   AF-A0A2D5ZI13-F1
#
_cell.length_a   1.000
_cell.length_b   1.000
_cell.length_c   1.000
_cell.angle_alpha   90.00
_cell.angle_beta   90.00
_cell.angle_gamma   90.00
#
_symmetry.space_group_name_H-M   'P 1'
#
loop_
_entity.id
_entity.type
_entity.pdbx_description
1 polymer ?
#
loop_
_entity_poly.entity_id
_entity_poly.type
_entity_poly.pdbx_seq_one_letter_code
_entity_poly.pdbx_strand_id
1 'polypeptide(L)'
;MVQIKSKDRVRDLAEVYTNEREVNAMLDLIPLKKPDDIITYRYLEPACGNGNFLIEILRRKLARVNEKYADKSVKEYEFYIARALTTIYGIDICPENVSESRARLFTEVKATFDTHKGSFEYSQGFLGLVDYILATNIVVGDSINAPEKINFVEFKISHRKFIRSVFCFADLTQKKPKAKKVLDAEHFLTIGFEYEQQTGIRHEGKQGHLNFI
;
A
#
# COMPACT_ATOMS: atom_id res chain seq x y z
N MET A 1 -13.72 21.80 0.32
CA MET A 1 -12.40 21.20 0.06
C MET A 1 -11.92 21.68 -1.30
N VAL A 2 -10.66 22.11 -1.44
CA VAL A 2 -10.14 22.65 -2.69
C VAL A 2 -9.88 21.49 -3.67
N GLN A 3 -10.40 21.56 -4.89
CA GLN A 3 -10.28 20.50 -5.90
C GLN A 3 -8.97 20.54 -6.70
N ILE A 4 -8.16 21.58 -6.54
CA ILE A 4 -6.89 21.76 -7.25
C ILE A 4 -5.83 22.33 -6.30
N LYS A 5 -4.57 21.91 -6.44
CA LYS A 5 -3.47 22.45 -5.62
C LYS A 5 -2.99 23.81 -6.16
N SER A 6 -2.85 23.94 -7.48
CA SER A 6 -2.57 25.21 -8.15
C SER A 6 -3.02 25.17 -9.62
N LYS A 7 -3.19 26.35 -10.25
CA LYS A 7 -3.50 26.43 -11.69
C LYS A 7 -2.38 25.90 -12.57
N ASP A 8 -1.11 26.10 -12.16
CA ASP A 8 0.04 25.58 -12.89
C ASP A 8 0.05 24.05 -12.93
N ARG A 9 -0.27 23.38 -11.81
CA ARG A 9 -0.35 21.91 -11.77
C ARG A 9 -1.52 21.36 -12.59
N VAL A 10 -2.64 22.09 -12.68
CA VAL A 10 -3.73 21.75 -13.60
C VAL A 10 -3.24 21.86 -15.06
N ARG A 11 -2.53 22.94 -15.41
CA ARG A 11 -2.04 23.14 -16.77
C ARG A 11 -0.97 22.13 -17.17
N ASP A 12 -0.02 21.88 -16.28
CA ASP A 12 1.23 21.18 -16.60
C ASP A 12 1.13 19.67 -16.31
N LEU A 13 0.25 19.24 -15.40
CA LEU A 13 0.07 17.84 -14.97
C LEU A 13 -1.36 17.32 -15.12
N ALA A 14 -2.33 18.17 -15.53
CA ALA A 14 -3.76 17.84 -15.48
C ALA A 14 -4.24 17.42 -14.07
N GLU A 15 -3.61 17.92 -13.01
CA GLU A 15 -3.91 17.51 -11.63
C GLU A 15 -5.25 18.07 -11.14
N VAL A 16 -6.14 17.15 -10.78
CA VAL A 16 -7.41 17.45 -10.10
C VAL A 16 -7.64 16.44 -8.98
N TYR A 17 -8.26 16.89 -7.89
CA TYR A 17 -8.60 16.03 -6.77
C TYR A 17 -10.05 15.58 -6.86
N THR A 18 -10.23 14.29 -7.12
CA THR A 18 -11.53 13.64 -7.04
C THR A 18 -12.09 13.81 -5.63
N ASN A 19 -13.34 14.25 -5.56
CA ASN A 19 -14.04 14.46 -4.29
C ASN A 19 -14.32 13.11 -3.62
N GLU A 20 -14.23 13.06 -2.29
CA GLU A 20 -14.49 11.87 -1.47
C GLU A 20 -15.84 11.20 -1.77
N ARG A 21 -16.89 11.98 -2.06
CA ARG A 21 -18.20 11.45 -2.45
C ARG A 21 -18.11 10.62 -3.72
N GLU A 22 -17.42 11.12 -4.74
CA GLU A 22 -17.27 10.44 -6.03
C GLU A 22 -16.37 9.21 -5.91
N VAL A 23 -15.29 9.31 -5.12
CA VAL A 23 -14.42 8.17 -4.80
C VAL A 23 -15.24 7.04 -4.18
N ASN A 24 -16.06 7.33 -3.17
CA ASN A 24 -16.88 6.32 -2.52
C ASN A 24 -17.92 5.71 -3.46
N ALA A 25 -18.62 6.54 -4.24
CA ALA A 25 -19.61 6.06 -5.21
C ALA A 25 -18.99 5.11 -6.24
N MET A 26 -17.77 5.40 -6.73
CA MET A 26 -17.07 4.53 -7.68
C MET A 26 -16.61 3.21 -7.04
N LEU A 27 -16.07 3.26 -5.81
CA LEU A 27 -15.63 2.06 -5.12
C LEU A 27 -16.79 1.12 -4.73
N ASP A 28 -18.01 1.66 -4.55
CA ASP A 28 -19.21 0.88 -4.26
C ASP A 28 -19.72 0.06 -5.46
N LEU A 29 -19.25 0.37 -6.68
CA LEU A 29 -19.60 -0.39 -7.89
C LEU A 29 -18.82 -1.70 -8.03
N ILE A 30 -17.81 -1.94 -7.19
CA ILE A 30 -16.91 -3.09 -7.34
C ILE A 30 -17.62 -4.37 -6.89
N PRO A 31 -17.78 -5.37 -7.77
CA PRO A 31 -18.59 -6.54 -7.50
C PRO A 31 -17.82 -7.58 -6.66
N LEU A 32 -17.72 -7.32 -5.36
CA LEU A 32 -17.19 -8.30 -4.40
C LEU A 32 -18.19 -9.45 -4.25
N LYS A 33 -17.71 -10.70 -4.32
CA LYS A 33 -18.59 -11.89 -4.16
C LYS A 33 -18.89 -12.16 -2.69
N LYS A 34 -17.91 -11.89 -1.82
CA LYS A 34 -18.01 -12.02 -0.36
C LYS A 34 -17.32 -10.82 0.31
N PRO A 35 -17.74 -10.41 1.53
CA PRO A 35 -17.11 -9.31 2.24
C PRO A 35 -15.60 -9.48 2.45
N ASP A 36 -15.13 -10.72 2.69
CA ASP A 36 -13.71 -11.02 2.90
C ASP A 36 -12.85 -10.87 1.63
N ASP A 37 -13.46 -10.89 0.45
CA ASP A 37 -12.73 -10.77 -0.82
C ASP A 37 -11.98 -9.44 -0.90
N ILE A 38 -12.49 -8.39 -0.23
CA ILE A 38 -11.91 -7.06 -0.23
C ILE A 38 -10.44 -7.05 0.21
N ILE A 39 -10.05 -7.92 1.16
CA ILE A 39 -8.67 -8.00 1.65
C ILE A 39 -7.72 -8.43 0.52
N THR A 40 -8.18 -9.30 -0.38
CA THR A 40 -7.35 -9.89 -1.44
C THR A 40 -7.59 -9.32 -2.83
N TYR A 41 -8.63 -8.50 -3.00
CA TYR A 41 -8.97 -7.88 -4.27
C TYR A 41 -7.87 -6.88 -4.68
N ARG A 42 -7.37 -6.97 -5.91
CA ARG A 42 -6.30 -6.10 -6.40
C ARG A 42 -6.86 -4.85 -7.05
N TYR A 43 -6.27 -3.70 -6.72
CA TYR A 43 -6.62 -2.39 -7.24
C TYR A 43 -5.40 -1.79 -7.92
N LEU A 44 -5.60 -1.16 -9.07
CA LEU A 44 -4.56 -0.40 -9.76
C LEU A 44 -5.13 0.95 -10.16
N GLU A 45 -4.50 2.02 -9.68
CA GLU A 45 -4.81 3.39 -10.09
C GLU A 45 -3.64 3.97 -10.92
N PRO A 46 -3.76 4.06 -12.26
CA PRO A 46 -2.64 4.39 -13.16
C PRO A 46 -2.35 5.90 -13.27
N ALA A 47 -3.09 6.75 -12.55
CA ALA A 47 -2.88 8.19 -12.39
C ALA A 47 -3.35 8.62 -10.99
N CYS A 48 -2.71 8.07 -9.95
CA CYS A 48 -3.24 8.10 -8.60
C CYS A 48 -3.20 9.46 -7.90
N GLY A 49 -2.51 10.44 -8.47
CA GLY A 49 -2.25 11.73 -7.83
C GLY A 49 -1.65 11.51 -6.44
N ASN A 50 -2.10 12.31 -5.48
CA ASN A 50 -1.72 12.16 -4.08
C ASN A 50 -2.48 11.04 -3.34
N GLY A 51 -3.23 10.19 -4.04
CA GLY A 51 -3.76 8.92 -3.50
C GLY A 51 -5.17 8.95 -2.93
N ASN A 52 -6.08 9.82 -3.41
CA ASN A 52 -7.46 9.87 -2.89
C ASN A 52 -8.24 8.56 -3.06
N PHE A 53 -8.09 7.85 -4.18
CA PHE A 53 -8.66 6.50 -4.30
C PHE A 53 -7.93 5.50 -3.42
N LEU A 54 -6.59 5.56 -3.42
CA LEU A 54 -5.75 4.60 -2.70
C LEU A 54 -6.02 4.60 -1.19
N ILE A 55 -6.21 5.78 -0.59
CA ILE A 55 -6.49 5.90 0.85
C ILE A 55 -7.86 5.32 1.21
N GLU A 56 -8.88 5.55 0.40
CA GLU A 56 -10.23 4.99 0.64
C GLU A 56 -10.26 3.48 0.40
N ILE A 57 -9.52 2.98 -0.60
CA ILE A 57 -9.30 1.54 -0.79
C ILE A 57 -8.64 0.93 0.45
N LEU A 58 -7.57 1.56 0.95
CA LEU A 58 -6.86 1.10 2.14
C LEU A 58 -7.77 1.08 3.36
N ARG A 59 -8.54 2.15 3.61
CA ARG A 59 -9.49 2.24 4.73
C ARG A 59 -10.52 1.13 4.71
N ARG A 60 -11.14 0.86 3.56
CA ARG A 60 -12.12 -0.23 3.41
C ARG A 60 -11.50 -1.61 3.69
N LYS A 61 -10.26 -1.83 3.21
CA LYS A 61 -9.52 -3.08 3.48
C LYS A 61 -9.17 -3.20 4.97
N LEU A 62 -8.64 -2.14 5.56
CA LEU A 62 -8.28 -2.08 6.98
C LEU A 62 -9.50 -2.28 7.88
N ALA A 63 -10.65 -1.67 7.57
CA ALA A 63 -11.89 -1.91 8.30
C ALA A 63 -12.24 -3.40 8.35
N ARG A 64 -12.12 -4.12 7.22
CA ARG A 64 -12.36 -5.57 7.18
C ARG A 64 -11.30 -6.37 7.93
N VAL A 65 -10.04 -5.96 7.86
CA VAL A 65 -8.94 -6.57 8.65
C VAL A 65 -9.21 -6.39 10.15
N ASN A 66 -9.65 -5.21 10.58
CA ASN A 66 -9.92 -4.90 11.98
C ASN A 66 -11.08 -5.75 12.51
N GLU A 67 -12.17 -5.84 11.75
CA GLU A 67 -13.33 -6.68 12.11
C GLU A 67 -12.95 -8.15 12.35
N LYS A 68 -11.98 -8.67 11.60
CA LYS A 68 -11.61 -10.10 11.63
C LYS A 68 -10.43 -10.45 12.51
N TYR A 69 -9.50 -9.51 12.68
CA TYR A 69 -8.16 -9.83 13.20
C TYR A 69 -7.68 -8.91 14.32
N ALA A 70 -8.43 -7.86 14.69
CA ALA A 70 -8.02 -6.97 15.79
C ALA A 70 -7.96 -7.69 17.16
N ASP A 71 -8.73 -8.77 17.36
CA ASP A 71 -8.70 -9.62 18.55
C ASP A 71 -7.54 -10.64 18.55
N LYS A 72 -6.86 -10.83 17.41
CA LYS A 72 -5.77 -11.81 17.25
C LYS A 72 -4.44 -11.28 17.76
N SER A 73 -3.42 -12.14 17.73
CA SER A 73 -2.05 -11.75 18.09
C SER A 73 -1.54 -10.58 17.23
N VAL A 74 -0.61 -9.77 17.78
CA VAL A 74 0.01 -8.65 17.06
C VAL A 74 0.55 -9.08 15.69
N LYS A 75 1.35 -10.16 15.66
CA LYS A 75 1.92 -10.70 14.42
C LYS A 75 0.87 -11.14 13.41
N GLU A 76 -0.27 -11.65 13.87
CA GLU A 76 -1.35 -12.05 12.97
C GLU A 76 -2.07 -10.85 12.36
N TYR A 77 -2.34 -9.84 13.19
CA TYR A 77 -2.95 -8.59 12.74
C TYR A 77 -2.05 -7.85 11.74
N GLU A 78 -0.76 -7.70 12.05
CA GLU A 78 0.25 -7.12 11.16
C GLU A 78 0.33 -7.83 9.81
N PHE A 79 0.28 -9.16 9.81
CA PHE A 79 0.27 -9.93 8.57
C PHE A 79 -0.95 -9.63 7.71
N TYR A 80 -2.15 -9.50 8.30
CA TYR A 80 -3.36 -9.21 7.52
C TYR A 80 -3.41 -7.77 7.04
N ILE A 81 -2.85 -6.82 7.80
CA ILE A 81 -2.60 -5.45 7.31
C ILE A 81 -1.66 -5.49 6.10
N ALA A 82 -0.51 -6.16 6.21
CA ALA A 82 0.44 -6.27 5.11
C ALA A 82 -0.19 -6.97 3.90
N ARG A 83 -0.94 -8.05 4.10
CA ARG A 83 -1.66 -8.77 3.05
C ARG A 83 -2.71 -7.90 2.33
N ALA A 84 -3.40 -7.03 3.04
CA ALA A 84 -4.29 -6.06 2.41
C ALA A 84 -3.50 -5.06 1.56
N LEU A 85 -2.39 -4.53 2.10
CA LEU A 85 -1.57 -3.52 1.45
C LEU A 85 -0.90 -4.03 0.16
N THR A 86 -0.49 -5.30 0.09
CA THR A 86 0.15 -5.89 -1.10
C THR A 86 -0.72 -5.89 -2.35
N THR A 87 -2.03 -5.60 -2.21
CA THR A 87 -3.01 -5.62 -3.29
C THR A 87 -3.39 -4.23 -3.81
N ILE A 88 -2.75 -3.17 -3.30
CA ILE A 88 -2.98 -1.79 -3.71
C ILE A 88 -1.81 -1.34 -4.58
N TYR A 89 -2.10 -0.91 -5.80
CA TYR A 89 -1.11 -0.41 -6.76
C TYR A 89 -1.48 0.99 -7.26
N GLY A 90 -0.48 1.83 -7.46
CA GLY A 90 -0.65 3.21 -7.94
C GLY A 90 0.50 3.65 -8.84
N ILE A 91 0.18 4.45 -9.85
CA ILE A 91 1.17 5.11 -10.71
C ILE A 91 0.81 6.58 -10.75
N ASP A 92 1.80 7.45 -10.61
CA ASP A 92 1.63 8.87 -10.95
C ASP A 92 2.89 9.40 -11.62
N ILE A 93 2.72 10.34 -12.56
CA ILE A 93 3.86 10.93 -13.26
C ILE A 93 4.65 11.89 -12.36
N CYS A 94 4.02 12.45 -11.32
CA CYS A 94 4.63 13.42 -10.42
C CYS A 94 5.28 12.73 -9.20
N PRO A 95 6.60 12.88 -8.99
CA PRO A 95 7.28 12.30 -7.83
C PRO A 95 6.74 12.78 -6.48
N GLU A 96 6.31 14.04 -6.40
CA GLU A 96 5.74 14.63 -5.18
C GLU A 96 4.42 13.96 -4.81
N ASN A 97 3.56 13.70 -5.80
CA ASN A 97 2.28 13.02 -5.62
C ASN A 97 2.47 11.60 -5.11
N VAL A 98 3.40 10.85 -5.71
CA VAL A 98 3.75 9.51 -5.26
C VAL A 98 4.26 9.52 -3.83
N SER A 99 5.16 10.47 -3.49
CA SER A 99 5.68 10.62 -2.12
C SER A 99 4.56 10.94 -1.12
N GLU A 100 3.69 11.90 -1.45
CA GLU A 100 2.53 12.29 -0.62
C GLU A 100 1.57 11.11 -0.44
N SER A 101 1.29 10.36 -1.50
CA SER A 101 0.44 9.16 -1.43
C SER A 101 1.05 8.08 -0.53
N ARG A 102 2.35 7.79 -0.65
CA ARG A 102 3.03 6.81 0.20
C ARG A 102 2.96 7.22 1.67
N ALA A 103 3.25 8.49 1.98
CA ALA A 103 3.18 9.02 3.34
C ALA A 103 1.77 8.89 3.92
N ARG A 104 0.73 9.29 3.18
CA ARG A 104 -0.67 9.18 3.60
C ARG A 104 -1.07 7.74 3.92
N LEU A 105 -0.74 6.80 3.04
CA LEU A 105 -1.05 5.38 3.23
C LEU A 105 -0.29 4.78 4.43
N PHE A 106 0.98 5.13 4.59
CA PHE A 106 1.79 4.69 5.73
C PHE A 106 1.23 5.21 7.06
N THR A 107 0.85 6.49 7.12
CA THR A 107 0.21 7.09 8.29
C THR A 107 -1.11 6.42 8.63
N GLU A 108 -1.94 6.10 7.64
CA GLU A 108 -3.22 5.40 7.86
C GLU A 108 -3.04 3.99 8.43
N VAL A 109 -2.02 3.26 7.96
CA VAL A 109 -1.65 1.96 8.54
C VAL A 109 -1.24 2.11 10.01
N LYS A 110 -0.38 3.08 10.33
CA LYS A 110 0.04 3.34 11.72
C LYS A 110 -1.15 3.74 12.59
N ALA A 111 -1.97 4.70 12.14
CA ALA A 111 -3.13 5.17 12.87
C ALA A 111 -4.12 4.03 13.16
N THR A 112 -4.37 3.16 12.17
CA THR A 112 -5.21 1.98 12.35
C THR A 112 -4.62 0.99 13.34
N PHE A 113 -3.31 0.70 13.23
CA PHE A 113 -2.66 -0.19 14.19
C PHE A 113 -2.74 0.39 15.61
N ASP A 114 -2.36 1.64 15.79
CA ASP A 114 -2.34 2.32 17.09
C ASP A 114 -3.73 2.43 17.72
N THR A 115 -4.78 2.54 16.92
CA THR A 115 -6.17 2.56 17.41
C THR A 115 -6.58 1.20 18.00
N HIS A 116 -6.16 0.09 17.38
CA HIS A 116 -6.61 -1.25 17.78
C HIS A 116 -5.61 -2.03 18.66
N LYS A 117 -4.32 -1.66 18.61
CA LYS A 117 -3.20 -2.33 19.27
C LYS A 117 -2.26 -1.34 19.96
N GLY A 118 -2.72 -0.13 20.28
CA GLY A 118 -1.86 0.96 20.76
C GLY A 118 -1.11 0.71 22.08
N SER A 119 -1.46 -0.33 22.83
CA SER A 119 -0.74 -0.81 24.03
C SER A 119 0.36 -1.82 23.72
N PHE A 120 0.54 -2.19 22.45
CA PHE A 120 1.54 -3.14 21.98
C PHE A 120 2.57 -2.44 21.10
N GLU A 121 3.77 -3.00 21.10
CA GLU A 121 4.82 -2.60 20.16
C GLU A 121 4.64 -3.28 18.81
N TYR A 122 5.09 -2.60 17.76
CA TYR A 122 5.22 -3.18 16.43
C TYR A 122 6.24 -4.33 16.47
N SER A 123 5.98 -5.42 15.74
CA SER A 123 7.01 -6.42 15.51
C SER A 123 8.14 -5.81 14.70
N GLN A 124 9.37 -6.23 15.00
CA GLN A 124 10.54 -5.83 14.22
C GLN A 124 10.35 -6.17 12.73
N GLY A 125 10.62 -5.18 11.87
CA GLY A 125 10.45 -5.27 10.42
C GLY A 125 9.02 -5.03 9.92
N PHE A 126 8.01 -4.84 10.77
CA PHE A 126 6.65 -4.57 10.29
C PHE A 126 6.55 -3.23 9.54
N LEU A 127 7.05 -2.15 10.15
CA LEU A 127 7.00 -0.83 9.50
C LEU A 127 7.90 -0.78 8.25
N GLY A 128 9.08 -1.39 8.28
CA GLY A 128 9.91 -1.62 7.11
C GLY A 128 9.19 -2.38 6.00
N LEU A 129 8.36 -3.36 6.33
CA LEU A 129 7.57 -4.09 5.34
C LEU A 129 6.47 -3.21 4.73
N VAL A 130 5.78 -2.41 5.53
CA VAL A 130 4.77 -1.45 5.05
C VAL A 130 5.41 -0.48 4.05
N ASP A 131 6.57 0.09 4.42
CA ASP A 131 7.33 0.99 3.55
C ASP A 131 7.79 0.28 2.27
N TYR A 132 8.34 -0.93 2.38
CA TYR A 132 8.75 -1.74 1.22
C TYR A 132 7.60 -1.98 0.23
N ILE A 133 6.41 -2.38 0.73
CA ILE A 133 5.24 -2.61 -0.13
C ILE A 133 4.83 -1.31 -0.82
N LEU A 134 4.74 -0.19 -0.09
CA LEU A 134 4.37 1.10 -0.65
C LEU A 134 5.39 1.60 -1.69
N ALA A 135 6.68 1.43 -1.42
CA ALA A 135 7.77 1.81 -2.30
C ALA A 135 7.77 1.03 -3.62
N THR A 136 7.31 -0.22 -3.60
CA THR A 136 7.28 -1.12 -4.76
C THR A 136 5.95 -1.15 -5.51
N ASN A 137 4.86 -0.70 -4.88
CA ASN A 137 3.52 -0.73 -5.47
C ASN A 137 2.96 0.63 -5.86
N ILE A 138 3.39 1.72 -5.21
CA ILE A 138 2.98 3.09 -5.55
C ILE A 138 4.19 3.76 -6.19
N VAL A 139 4.24 3.89 -7.51
CA VAL A 139 5.48 4.18 -8.24
C VAL A 139 5.35 5.41 -9.14
N VAL A 140 6.48 6.09 -9.34
CA VAL A 140 6.55 7.19 -10.32
C VAL A 140 6.65 6.60 -11.72
N GLY A 141 5.81 7.07 -12.64
CA GLY A 141 5.93 6.69 -14.05
C GLY A 141 4.87 7.30 -14.95
N ASP A 142 5.18 7.29 -16.25
CA ASP A 142 4.21 7.65 -17.29
C ASP A 142 3.56 6.36 -17.79
N SER A 143 2.34 6.09 -17.29
CA SER A 143 1.57 4.87 -17.59
C SER A 143 1.11 4.79 -19.05
N ILE A 144 1.15 5.89 -19.80
CA ILE A 144 0.71 5.97 -21.19
C ILE A 144 1.91 5.87 -22.14
N ASN A 145 2.92 6.74 -21.95
CA ASN A 145 4.01 6.91 -22.91
C ASN A 145 5.26 6.08 -22.59
N ALA A 146 5.41 5.60 -21.35
CA ALA A 146 6.55 4.77 -20.96
C ALA A 146 6.18 3.59 -20.04
N PRO A 147 5.14 2.79 -20.36
CA PRO A 147 4.71 1.66 -19.55
C PRO A 147 5.79 0.58 -19.36
N GLU A 148 6.79 0.52 -20.24
CA GLU A 148 7.93 -0.40 -20.16
C GLU A 148 8.94 -0.04 -19.06
N LYS A 149 8.91 1.21 -18.57
CA LYS A 149 9.78 1.70 -17.49
C LYS A 149 9.19 1.46 -16.10
N ILE A 150 7.91 1.14 -16.02
CA ILE A 150 7.20 0.92 -14.76
C ILE A 150 7.31 -0.55 -14.37
N ASN A 151 7.73 -0.81 -13.13
CA ASN A 151 7.74 -2.15 -12.57
C ASN A 151 6.93 -2.21 -11.27
N PHE A 152 6.24 -3.32 -11.07
CA PHE A 152 5.51 -3.63 -9.85
C PHE A 152 5.99 -4.92 -9.22
N VAL A 153 5.78 -5.04 -7.92
CA VAL A 153 5.97 -6.30 -7.20
C VAL A 153 4.61 -6.94 -6.93
N GLU A 154 4.37 -8.11 -7.52
CA GLU A 154 3.31 -9.01 -7.06
C GLU A 154 3.79 -9.79 -5.84
N PHE A 155 2.94 -9.86 -4.82
CA PHE A 155 3.16 -10.68 -3.64
C PHE A 155 2.25 -11.90 -3.66
N LYS A 156 2.82 -13.09 -3.84
CA LYS A 156 2.12 -14.36 -3.60
C LYS A 156 2.39 -14.80 -2.17
N ILE A 157 1.32 -15.10 -1.45
CA ILE A 157 1.38 -15.37 -0.01
C ILE A 157 1.10 -16.86 0.23
N SER A 158 2.00 -17.52 0.96
CA SER A 158 1.83 -18.88 1.44
C SER A 158 2.21 -18.93 2.91
N HIS A 159 1.24 -19.27 3.77
CA HIS A 159 1.36 -19.14 5.23
C HIS A 159 1.82 -17.72 5.62
N ARG A 160 2.98 -17.58 6.28
CA ARG A 160 3.59 -16.30 6.67
C ARG A 160 4.71 -15.85 5.73
N LYS A 161 4.86 -16.51 4.57
CA LYS A 161 5.91 -16.19 3.59
C LYS A 161 5.34 -15.48 2.39
N PHE A 162 6.06 -14.45 1.92
CA PHE A 162 5.74 -13.71 0.71
C PHE A 162 6.77 -14.05 -0.36
N ILE A 163 6.27 -14.40 -1.55
CA ILE A 163 7.06 -14.55 -2.78
C ILE A 163 6.83 -13.29 -3.59
N ARG A 164 7.92 -12.57 -3.89
CA ARG A 164 7.89 -11.29 -4.62
C ARG A 164 8.24 -11.54 -6.07
N SER A 165 7.35 -11.18 -6.99
CA SER A 165 7.56 -11.32 -8.43
C SER A 165 7.50 -9.95 -9.09
N VAL A 166 8.59 -9.54 -9.75
CA VAL A 166 8.70 -8.25 -10.43
C VAL A 166 8.09 -8.36 -11.83
N PHE A 167 7.11 -7.52 -12.13
CA PHE A 167 6.46 -7.45 -13.44
C PHE A 167 6.65 -6.07 -14.06
N CYS A 168 6.79 -6.02 -15.38
CA CYS A 168 6.73 -4.79 -16.16
C CYS A 168 5.26 -4.42 -16.38
N PHE A 169 4.90 -3.13 -16.25
CA PHE A 169 3.51 -2.71 -16.47
C PHE A 169 3.04 -2.96 -17.91
N ALA A 170 3.91 -2.71 -18.90
CA ALA A 170 3.61 -3.00 -20.31
C ALA A 170 3.22 -4.46 -20.58
N ASP A 171 3.77 -5.40 -19.80
CA ASP A 171 3.51 -6.83 -19.97
C ASP A 171 2.18 -7.27 -19.35
N LEU A 172 1.57 -6.49 -18.45
CA LEU A 172 0.36 -6.89 -17.73
C LEU A 172 -0.90 -6.99 -18.60
N THR A 173 -0.86 -6.43 -19.82
CA THR A 173 -1.93 -6.59 -20.81
C THR A 173 -1.91 -7.97 -21.49
N GLN A 174 -0.80 -8.70 -21.36
CA GLN A 174 -0.67 -10.03 -21.95
C GLN A 174 -1.50 -11.05 -21.17
N LYS A 175 -1.99 -12.09 -21.85
CA LYS A 175 -2.82 -13.15 -21.24
C LYS A 175 -2.11 -13.90 -20.10
N LYS A 176 -0.77 -13.98 -20.15
CA LYS A 176 0.09 -14.63 -19.15
C LYS A 176 1.41 -13.85 -19.02
N PRO A 177 1.43 -12.72 -18.31
CA PRO A 177 2.65 -11.96 -18.11
C PRO A 177 3.69 -12.83 -17.40
N LYS A 178 4.96 -12.72 -17.80
CA LYS A 178 6.09 -13.38 -17.14
C LYS A 178 6.78 -12.40 -16.21
N ALA A 179 7.13 -12.86 -15.02
CA ALA A 179 7.92 -12.05 -14.10
C ALA A 179 9.33 -11.85 -14.67
N LYS A 180 9.84 -10.62 -14.62
CA LYS A 180 11.24 -10.29 -14.90
C LYS A 180 12.19 -10.93 -13.89
N LYS A 181 11.74 -11.00 -12.64
CA LYS A 181 12.48 -11.57 -11.52
C LYS A 181 11.50 -12.16 -10.51
N VAL A 182 11.82 -13.32 -9.96
CA VAL A 182 11.12 -13.90 -8.81
C VAL A 182 12.13 -13.99 -7.67
N LEU A 183 11.77 -13.46 -6.51
CA LEU A 183 12.57 -13.55 -5.30
C LEU A 183 12.05 -14.71 -4.44
N ASP A 184 12.93 -15.27 -3.62
CA ASP A 184 12.62 -16.41 -2.77
C ASP A 184 11.50 -16.12 -1.77
N ALA A 185 10.84 -17.21 -1.35
CA ALA A 185 9.78 -17.17 -0.35
C ALA A 185 10.37 -16.83 1.02
N GLU A 186 10.03 -15.66 1.54
CA GLU A 186 10.64 -15.12 2.74
C GLU A 186 9.58 -14.75 3.76
N HIS A 187 9.88 -14.88 5.07
CA HIS A 187 8.92 -14.50 6.11
C HIS A 187 8.65 -12.99 6.04
N PHE A 188 7.39 -12.57 6.13
CA PHE A 188 6.99 -11.19 5.86
C PHE A 188 7.75 -10.15 6.70
N LEU A 189 7.97 -10.41 7.99
CA LEU A 189 8.75 -9.52 8.86
C LEU A 189 10.25 -9.46 8.50
N THR A 190 10.81 -10.56 7.97
CA THR A 190 12.22 -10.58 7.55
C THR A 190 12.43 -9.65 6.36
N ILE A 191 11.50 -9.66 5.40
CA ILE A 191 11.55 -8.75 4.23
C ILE A 191 11.65 -7.29 4.67
N GLY A 192 10.80 -6.90 5.62
CA GLY A 192 10.80 -5.52 6.11
C GLY A 192 12.03 -5.17 6.93
N PHE A 193 12.51 -6.10 7.76
CA PHE A 193 13.75 -5.92 8.51
C PHE A 193 14.96 -5.75 7.58
N GLU A 194 15.09 -6.61 6.57
CA GLU A 194 16.17 -6.52 5.57
C GLU A 194 16.08 -5.21 4.78
N TYR A 195 14.87 -4.75 4.45
CA TYR A 195 14.66 -3.48 3.77
C TYR A 195 15.11 -2.28 4.62
N GLU A 196 14.83 -2.27 5.92
CA GLU A 196 15.34 -1.26 6.86
C GLU A 196 16.87 -1.26 6.91
N GLN A 197 17.51 -2.45 6.92
CA GLN A 197 18.98 -2.54 6.88
C GLN A 197 19.56 -2.02 5.56
N GLN A 198 18.92 -2.34 4.43
CA GLN A 198 19.39 -1.94 3.10
C GLN A 198 19.28 -0.43 2.86
N THR A 199 18.20 0.20 3.34
CA THR A 199 17.93 1.62 3.12
C THR A 199 18.47 2.52 4.20
N GLY A 200 18.75 1.98 5.40
CA GLY A 200 19.07 2.76 6.58
C GLY A 200 17.87 3.52 7.17
N ILE A 201 16.69 3.41 6.56
CA ILE A 201 15.47 4.03 7.06
C ILE A 201 15.00 3.25 8.29
N ARG A 202 14.92 3.94 9.42
CA ARG A 202 14.31 3.40 10.64
C ARG A 202 13.01 4.13 10.91
N HIS A 203 11.94 3.36 10.99
CA HIS A 203 10.64 3.88 11.39
C HIS A 203 10.53 3.83 12.90
N GLU A 204 10.28 4.98 13.54
CA GLU A 204 10.05 5.01 14.97
C GLU A 204 8.76 4.25 15.32
N GLY A 205 8.90 3.20 16.13
CA GLY A 205 7.83 2.60 16.90
C GLY A 205 7.48 3.47 18.10
N LYS A 206 6.40 3.16 18.82
CA LYS A 206 6.17 3.81 20.11
C LYS A 206 7.37 3.48 21.00
N GLN A 207 7.99 4.49 21.60
CA GLN A 207 8.95 4.22 22.67
C GLN A 207 8.16 3.63 23.82
N GLY A 208 8.42 2.36 24.13
CA GLY A 208 7.83 1.66 25.27
C GLY A 208 7.89 2.52 26.53
N HIS A 209 6.74 2.60 27.19
CA HIS A 209 6.48 3.18 28.52
C HIS A 209 7.59 4.04 29.15
N LEU A 210 7.32 5.35 29.22
CA LEU A 210 7.68 6.13 30.41
C LEU A 210 7.13 5.38 31.62
N ASN A 211 8.01 4.67 32.33
CA ASN A 211 7.72 4.16 33.66
C ASN A 211 7.48 5.39 34.55
N PHE A 212 6.22 5.73 34.78
CA PHE A 212 5.85 6.52 35.94
C PHE A 212 5.96 5.58 37.15
N ILE A 213 7.12 5.64 37.82
CA ILE A 213 7.26 5.28 39.23
C ILE A 213 6.81 6.49 40.04
#